data_AF-A0A2V9JUA9-F1
#
_entry.id   AF-A0A2V9JUA9-F1
#
_cell.length_a   1.000
_cell.length_b   1.000
_cell.length_c   1.000
_cell.angle_alpha   90.00
_cell.angle_beta   90.00
_cell.angle_gamma   90.00
#
_symmetry.space_group_name_H-M   'P 1'
#
loop_
_entity.id
_entity.type
_entity.pdbx_description
1 polymer ?
#
loop_
_entity_poly.entity_id
_entity_poly.type
_entity_poly.pdbx_seq_one_letter_code
_entity_poly.pdbx_strand_id
1 'polypeptide(L)'
;MGTGPKRQAETPKGGHACPFCQVGFLTESRSSNLLYCSGCGQVIPTHHKSPSPLEAPRKALPLGVQIAKLVFDSFRQPLPEGIRNVGPRARQLLYQAGNFSVDLRLDPGPDPASLVGQLMDSTRPDPGIANVPVTLFRSGSRVSKTVTNRLGEFLFEFEDLKHLRLWIETDEEHPIIIDV
;
A
#
# COMPACT_ATOMS: atom_id res chain seq x y z
N MET A 1 42.69 43.61 -0.28
CA MET A 1 41.58 43.08 -1.11
C MET A 1 41.28 41.66 -0.68
N GLY A 2 40.10 41.42 -0.11
CA GLY A 2 39.70 40.14 0.45
C GLY A 2 39.42 39.08 -0.62
N THR A 3 39.89 37.87 -0.35
CA THR A 3 39.62 36.63 -1.06
C THR A 3 38.21 36.13 -0.72
N GLY A 4 37.38 35.88 -1.73
CA GLY A 4 36.12 35.17 -1.59
C GLY A 4 36.22 33.82 -2.32
N PRO A 5 36.06 32.67 -1.65
CA PRO A 5 36.13 31.39 -2.32
C PRO A 5 34.84 31.14 -3.12
N LYS A 6 34.99 30.69 -4.37
CA LYS A 6 33.91 30.15 -5.19
C LYS A 6 33.31 28.96 -4.46
N ARG A 7 31.99 28.99 -4.20
CA ARG A 7 31.22 27.83 -3.72
C ARG A 7 31.32 26.75 -4.79
N GLN A 8 32.08 25.70 -4.50
CA GLN A 8 32.04 24.46 -5.25
C GLN A 8 30.72 23.77 -4.88
N ALA A 9 29.91 23.47 -5.89
CA ALA A 9 28.77 22.58 -5.72
C ALA A 9 29.32 21.20 -5.38
N GLU A 10 29.08 20.76 -4.14
CA GLU A 10 29.36 19.39 -3.72
C GLU A 10 28.49 18.45 -4.54
N THR A 11 29.11 17.71 -5.46
CA THR A 11 28.53 16.50 -6.02
C THR A 11 28.42 15.47 -4.89
N PRO A 12 27.23 14.96 -4.55
CA PRO A 12 27.10 13.93 -3.54
C PRO A 12 27.72 12.65 -4.11
N LYS A 13 28.88 12.27 -3.57
CA LYS A 13 29.53 11.00 -3.86
C LYS A 13 28.62 9.86 -3.38
N GLY A 14 28.18 9.00 -4.30
CA GLY A 14 27.76 7.63 -3.97
C GLY A 14 26.26 7.35 -3.77
N GLY A 15 25.36 8.01 -4.49
CA GLY A 15 23.93 7.61 -4.48
C GLY A 15 23.64 6.46 -5.44
N HIS A 16 23.22 5.29 -4.94
CA HIS A 16 22.68 4.23 -5.80
C HIS A 16 21.38 4.69 -6.45
N ALA A 17 21.17 4.37 -7.73
CA ALA A 17 19.89 4.59 -8.40
C ALA A 17 18.81 3.73 -7.74
N CYS A 18 17.61 4.29 -7.56
CA CYS A 18 16.50 3.55 -6.97
C CYS A 18 16.05 2.44 -7.92
N PRO A 19 16.06 1.15 -7.49
CA PRO A 19 15.67 0.04 -8.35
C PRO A 19 14.18 0.07 -8.72
N PHE A 20 13.36 0.82 -7.98
CA PHE A 20 11.91 0.87 -8.16
C PHE A 20 11.45 1.88 -9.21
N CYS A 21 12.06 3.06 -9.24
CA CYS A 21 11.63 4.12 -10.15
C CYS A 21 12.69 4.50 -11.18
N GLN A 22 13.96 4.11 -10.98
CA GLN A 22 15.12 4.43 -11.83
C GLN A 22 15.38 5.93 -12.06
N VAL A 23 14.51 6.82 -11.57
CA VAL A 23 14.61 8.29 -11.72
C VAL A 23 15.13 8.98 -10.47
N GLY A 24 15.11 8.34 -9.30
CA GLY A 24 15.55 8.91 -8.04
C GLY A 24 16.81 8.24 -7.48
N PHE A 25 17.52 8.95 -6.61
CA PHE A 25 18.71 8.44 -5.92
C PHE A 25 18.37 8.04 -4.48
N LEU A 26 19.04 7.00 -4.00
CA LEU A 26 18.93 6.54 -2.62
C LEU A 26 19.84 7.39 -1.74
N THR A 27 19.24 8.04 -0.75
CA THR A 27 19.93 8.80 0.29
C THR A 27 19.81 8.08 1.63
N GLU A 28 20.93 7.97 2.34
CA GLU A 28 20.97 7.33 3.64
C GLU A 28 20.51 8.30 4.72
N SER A 29 19.55 7.87 5.54
CA SER A 29 19.21 8.64 6.74
C SER A 29 20.27 8.42 7.81
N ARG A 30 20.83 9.51 8.34
CA ARG A 30 21.84 9.50 9.41
C ARG A 30 21.38 8.84 10.71
N SER A 31 20.10 8.49 10.85
CA SER A 31 19.50 7.96 12.07
C SER A 31 18.69 6.68 11.86
N SER A 32 18.74 6.05 10.69
CA SER A 32 17.87 4.90 10.38
C SER A 32 18.55 3.97 9.38
N ASN A 33 18.42 2.65 9.57
CA ASN A 33 18.84 1.62 8.59
C ASN A 33 17.93 1.61 7.34
N LEU A 34 17.62 2.78 6.82
CA LEU A 34 16.64 3.05 5.77
C LEU A 34 17.23 4.04 4.77
N LEU A 35 17.21 3.67 3.50
CA LEU A 35 17.48 4.53 2.35
C LEU A 35 16.17 5.15 1.88
N TYR A 36 16.20 6.44 1.56
CA TYR A 36 15.07 7.18 1.03
C TYR A 36 15.33 7.52 -0.43
N CYS A 37 14.37 7.27 -1.32
CA CYS A 37 14.47 7.67 -2.70
C CYS A 37 13.98 9.11 -2.89
N SER A 38 14.85 9.99 -3.39
CA SER A 38 14.51 11.38 -3.67
C SER A 38 13.53 11.60 -4.81
N GLY A 39 13.37 10.60 -5.70
CA GLY A 39 12.49 10.71 -6.87
C GLY A 39 11.07 10.20 -6.63
N CYS A 40 10.92 9.08 -5.92
CA CYS A 40 9.60 8.45 -5.70
C CYS A 40 9.20 8.29 -4.23
N GLY A 41 10.03 8.76 -3.30
CA GLY A 41 9.78 8.66 -1.85
C GLY A 41 9.89 7.24 -1.28
N GLN A 42 10.35 6.25 -2.06
CA GLN A 42 10.49 4.87 -1.58
C GLN A 42 11.49 4.77 -0.43
N VAL A 43 11.11 4.04 0.62
CA VAL A 43 11.98 3.69 1.75
C VAL A 43 12.49 2.26 1.57
N ILE A 44 13.81 2.05 1.58
CA ILE A 44 14.46 0.75 1.37
C ILE A 44 15.32 0.40 2.60
N PRO A 45 15.10 -0.73 3.29
CA PRO A 45 15.95 -1.14 4.41
C PRO A 45 17.37 -1.50 3.96
N THR A 46 18.40 -1.09 4.71
CA THR A 46 19.82 -1.30 4.34
C THR A 46 20.42 -2.64 4.75
N HIS A 47 19.69 -3.56 5.41
CA HIS A 47 20.27 -4.84 5.82
C HIS A 47 19.36 -6.05 5.61
N HIS A 48 19.83 -6.98 4.79
CA HIS A 48 19.58 -8.42 4.90
C HIS A 48 20.33 -8.95 6.12
N LYS A 49 19.68 -8.96 7.28
CA LYS A 49 20.02 -9.94 8.32
C LYS A 49 18.73 -10.62 8.72
N SER A 50 18.50 -11.79 8.12
CA SER A 50 17.41 -12.69 8.50
C SER A 50 17.52 -13.01 10.00
N PRO A 51 16.51 -12.69 10.83
CA PRO A 51 16.38 -13.35 12.11
C PRO A 51 15.75 -14.73 11.86
N SER A 52 16.34 -15.74 12.50
CA SER A 52 15.79 -17.10 12.62
C SER A 52 14.38 -17.09 13.23
N PRO A 53 13.52 -18.08 12.92
CA PRO A 53 12.11 -18.06 13.25
C PRO A 53 11.84 -18.65 14.63
N LEU A 54 12.18 -17.93 15.71
CA LEU A 54 11.65 -18.23 17.03
C LEU A 54 11.39 -16.90 17.75
N GLU A 55 10.10 -16.55 17.83
CA GLU A 55 9.52 -15.55 18.75
C GLU A 55 9.97 -14.09 18.58
N ALA A 56 9.77 -13.50 17.40
CA ALA A 56 9.73 -12.05 17.34
C ALA A 56 8.41 -11.55 17.97
N PRO A 57 8.44 -10.63 18.95
CA PRO A 57 7.23 -9.93 19.37
C PRO A 57 6.70 -9.24 18.11
N ARG A 58 5.41 -9.45 17.80
CA ARG A 58 4.73 -8.78 16.69
C ARG A 58 5.15 -7.32 16.76
N LYS A 59 5.96 -6.84 15.79
CA LYS A 59 6.34 -5.42 15.71
C LYS A 59 5.02 -4.68 15.81
N ALA A 60 4.82 -3.99 16.94
CA ALA A 60 3.64 -3.18 17.14
C ALA A 60 3.57 -2.26 15.93
N LEU A 61 2.41 -2.20 15.28
CA LEU A 61 2.22 -1.22 14.23
C LEU A 61 2.57 0.16 14.82
N PRO A 62 3.16 1.07 14.02
CA PRO A 62 3.41 2.43 14.47
C PRO A 62 2.17 2.96 15.21
N LEU A 63 2.40 3.64 16.34
CA LEU A 63 1.32 4.24 17.11
C LEU A 63 0.51 5.10 16.15
N GLY A 64 -0.77 4.81 16.00
CA GLY A 64 -1.58 5.49 15.01
C GLY A 64 -1.62 4.85 13.62
N VAL A 65 -1.79 3.53 13.54
CA VAL A 65 -2.20 2.89 12.29
C VAL A 65 -3.54 2.22 12.53
N GLN A 66 -4.48 2.43 11.62
CA GLN A 66 -5.80 1.81 11.69
C GLN A 66 -5.78 0.50 10.90
N ILE A 67 -5.80 -0.64 11.58
CA ILE A 67 -6.01 -1.93 10.92
C ILE A 67 -7.50 -2.07 10.64
N ALA A 68 -7.86 -2.16 9.37
CA ALA A 68 -9.24 -2.34 8.99
C ALA A 68 -9.73 -3.74 9.33
N LYS A 69 -10.93 -3.82 9.90
CA LYS A 69 -11.61 -5.07 10.22
C LYS A 69 -12.46 -5.53 9.04
N LEU A 70 -12.33 -6.79 8.64
CA LEU A 70 -13.25 -7.42 7.69
C LEU A 70 -14.64 -7.56 8.32
N VAL A 71 -15.66 -6.95 7.70
CA VAL A 71 -17.06 -7.01 8.16
C VAL A 71 -17.97 -7.80 7.22
N PHE A 72 -17.61 -7.94 5.94
CA PHE A 72 -18.34 -8.77 4.97
C PHE A 72 -17.39 -9.53 4.05
N ASP A 73 -17.75 -10.78 3.72
CA ASP A 73 -17.04 -11.62 2.76
C ASP A 73 -18.05 -12.48 1.98
N SER A 74 -18.17 -12.20 0.69
CA SER A 74 -19.09 -12.91 -0.22
C SER A 74 -18.81 -14.41 -0.33
N PHE A 75 -17.57 -14.87 -0.10
CA PHE A 75 -17.23 -16.30 -0.15
C PHE A 75 -17.69 -17.06 1.11
N ARG A 76 -18.00 -16.33 2.19
CA ARG A 76 -18.59 -16.92 3.41
C ARG A 76 -20.11 -17.00 3.34
N GLN A 77 -20.73 -16.54 2.25
CA GLN A 77 -22.18 -16.59 2.07
C GLN A 77 -22.60 -17.91 1.40
N PRO A 78 -23.77 -18.47 1.75
CA PRO A 78 -24.34 -19.61 1.04
C PRO A 78 -24.54 -19.25 -0.44
N LEU A 79 -24.19 -20.17 -1.33
CA LEU A 79 -24.59 -20.05 -2.74
C LEU A 79 -26.10 -20.31 -2.84
N PRO A 80 -26.85 -19.51 -3.60
CA PRO A 80 -28.23 -19.83 -3.95
C PRO A 80 -28.35 -21.25 -4.52
N GLU A 81 -29.40 -21.97 -4.13
CA GLU A 81 -29.68 -23.30 -4.67
C GLU A 81 -29.73 -23.27 -6.21
N GLY A 82 -29.10 -24.26 -6.83
CA GLY A 82 -29.05 -24.40 -8.29
C GLY A 82 -27.84 -23.75 -8.99
N ILE A 83 -27.00 -22.97 -8.28
CA ILE A 83 -25.74 -22.47 -8.85
C ILE A 83 -24.66 -23.55 -8.77
N ARG A 84 -24.26 -24.10 -9.92
CA ARG A 84 -23.05 -24.92 -10.03
C ARG A 84 -21.88 -23.99 -10.36
N ASN A 85 -20.96 -23.78 -9.42
CA ASN A 85 -19.77 -22.97 -9.67
C ASN A 85 -18.89 -23.65 -10.73
N VAL A 86 -18.64 -22.96 -11.84
CA VAL A 86 -17.67 -23.34 -12.87
C VAL A 86 -16.63 -22.23 -12.97
N GLY A 87 -15.52 -22.37 -12.24
CA GLY A 87 -14.35 -21.49 -12.32
C GLY A 87 -14.12 -20.53 -11.14
N PRO A 88 -13.01 -19.76 -11.16
CA PRO A 88 -12.69 -18.74 -10.18
C PRO A 88 -13.77 -17.65 -10.15
N ARG A 89 -14.31 -17.33 -8.97
CA ARG A 89 -15.36 -16.31 -8.79
C ARG A 89 -14.77 -15.02 -8.24
N ALA A 90 -15.31 -13.88 -8.67
CA ALA A 90 -15.04 -12.61 -8.02
C ALA A 90 -15.46 -12.63 -6.54
N ARG A 91 -14.58 -12.16 -5.64
CA ARG A 91 -14.80 -12.10 -4.20
C ARG A 91 -14.97 -10.64 -3.77
N GLN A 92 -16.14 -10.31 -3.24
CA GLN A 92 -16.41 -9.03 -2.59
C GLN A 92 -16.10 -9.10 -1.10
N LEU A 93 -15.45 -8.04 -0.58
CA LEU A 93 -15.05 -7.86 0.80
C LEU A 93 -15.36 -6.44 1.25
N LEU A 94 -15.92 -6.28 2.45
CA LEU A 94 -16.08 -4.96 3.07
C LEU A 94 -15.20 -4.88 4.31
N TYR A 95 -14.37 -3.85 4.39
CA TYR A 95 -13.54 -3.54 5.53
C TYR A 95 -13.98 -2.25 6.21
N GLN A 96 -13.75 -2.14 7.52
CA GLN A 96 -14.09 -0.96 8.31
C GLN A 96 -12.93 -0.53 9.20
N ALA A 97 -12.65 0.78 9.24
CA ALA A 97 -11.65 1.41 10.09
C ALA A 97 -12.17 2.78 10.55
N GLY A 98 -12.61 2.89 11.80
CA GLY A 98 -13.23 4.12 12.30
C GLY A 98 -14.47 4.50 11.49
N ASN A 99 -14.49 5.73 10.97
CA ASN A 99 -15.50 6.27 10.06
C ASN A 99 -15.35 5.81 8.61
N PHE A 100 -14.26 5.13 8.26
CA PHE A 100 -14.00 4.67 6.90
C PHE A 100 -14.53 3.27 6.66
N SER A 101 -15.05 3.08 5.46
CA SER A 101 -15.33 1.77 4.90
C SER A 101 -14.63 1.61 3.56
N VAL A 102 -14.10 0.42 3.30
CA VAL A 102 -13.45 0.08 2.05
C VAL A 102 -14.12 -1.17 1.47
N ASP A 103 -14.86 -0.98 0.38
CA ASP A 103 -15.40 -2.09 -0.41
C ASP A 103 -14.35 -2.53 -1.42
N LEU A 104 -14.08 -3.83 -1.48
CA LEU A 104 -13.10 -4.43 -2.38
C LEU A 104 -13.76 -5.54 -3.18
N ARG A 105 -13.53 -5.53 -4.49
CA ARG A 105 -13.83 -6.63 -5.40
C ARG A 105 -12.54 -7.18 -5.98
N LEU A 106 -12.27 -8.45 -5.67
CA LEU A 106 -11.16 -9.21 -6.20
C LEU A 106 -11.66 -10.05 -7.36
N ASP A 107 -11.02 -9.92 -8.53
CA ASP A 107 -11.33 -10.74 -9.70
C ASP A 107 -10.12 -11.61 -10.07
N PRO A 108 -10.17 -12.93 -9.84
CA PRO A 108 -9.10 -13.88 -10.16
C PRO A 108 -9.02 -14.22 -11.66
N GLY A 109 -9.31 -13.26 -12.56
CA GLY A 109 -9.35 -13.44 -14.01
C GLY A 109 -8.09 -14.11 -14.59
N PRO A 110 -8.11 -14.52 -15.88
CA PRO A 110 -7.15 -15.45 -16.48
C PRO A 110 -5.74 -14.86 -16.73
N ASP A 111 -5.29 -13.92 -15.89
CA ASP A 111 -4.03 -13.16 -15.93
C ASP A 111 -4.09 -11.87 -16.77
N PRO A 112 -4.02 -10.66 -16.16
CA PRO A 112 -3.81 -10.42 -14.73
C PRO A 112 -5.09 -10.55 -13.89
N ALA A 113 -4.91 -10.90 -12.62
CA ALA A 113 -5.95 -10.71 -11.61
C ALA A 113 -6.12 -9.21 -11.33
N SER A 114 -7.31 -8.81 -10.87
CA SER A 114 -7.59 -7.42 -10.55
C SER A 114 -8.21 -7.23 -9.17
N LEU A 115 -7.98 -6.04 -8.61
CA LEU A 115 -8.63 -5.54 -7.40
C LEU A 115 -9.20 -4.17 -7.72
N VAL A 116 -10.51 -4.05 -7.64
CA VAL A 116 -11.22 -2.77 -7.63
C VAL A 116 -11.59 -2.47 -6.19
N GLY A 117 -11.35 -1.25 -5.74
CA GLY A 117 -11.75 -0.81 -4.41
C GLY A 117 -12.42 0.55 -4.43
N GLN A 118 -13.25 0.81 -3.43
CA GLN A 118 -13.86 2.10 -3.16
C GLN A 118 -13.65 2.48 -1.70
N LEU A 119 -13.02 3.62 -1.46
CA LEU A 119 -12.84 4.22 -0.14
C LEU A 119 -13.97 5.20 0.14
N MET A 120 -14.63 5.02 1.29
CA MET A 120 -15.75 5.84 1.71
C MET A 120 -15.59 6.38 3.13
N ASP A 121 -16.08 7.60 3.38
CA ASP A 121 -16.16 8.24 4.70
C ASP A 121 -17.62 8.45 5.11
N SER A 122 -18.06 7.73 6.15
CA SER A 122 -19.44 7.78 6.66
C SER A 122 -19.83 9.13 7.28
N THR A 123 -18.88 10.04 7.50
CA THR A 123 -19.16 11.38 8.04
C THR A 123 -19.49 12.41 6.97
N ARG A 124 -19.29 12.09 5.68
CA ARG A 124 -19.47 13.02 4.55
C ARG A 124 -20.74 12.73 3.77
N PRO A 125 -21.39 13.78 3.20
CA PRO A 125 -22.58 13.62 2.38
C PRO A 125 -22.29 13.02 0.99
N ASP A 126 -21.09 13.27 0.43
CA ASP A 126 -20.57 12.52 -0.71
C ASP A 126 -19.70 11.38 -0.14
N PRO A 127 -20.07 10.10 -0.33
CA PRO A 127 -19.42 9.02 0.38
C PRO A 127 -17.97 8.80 -0.07
N GLY A 128 -17.61 9.14 -1.32
CA GLY A 128 -16.28 8.88 -1.87
C GLY A 128 -15.21 9.89 -1.42
N ILE A 129 -13.97 9.44 -1.25
CA ILE A 129 -12.82 10.31 -0.92
C ILE A 129 -11.83 10.34 -2.06
N ALA A 130 -11.63 11.50 -2.67
CA ALA A 130 -10.74 11.68 -3.81
C ALA A 130 -9.28 11.96 -3.42
N ASN A 131 -8.37 11.69 -4.35
CA ASN A 131 -6.94 11.99 -4.25
C ASN A 131 -6.22 11.35 -3.06
N VAL A 132 -6.77 10.26 -2.52
CA VAL A 132 -6.16 9.50 -1.44
C VAL A 132 -5.16 8.50 -2.04
N PRO A 133 -3.87 8.55 -1.68
CA PRO A 133 -2.91 7.58 -2.16
C PRO A 133 -3.20 6.18 -1.61
N VAL A 134 -3.23 5.20 -2.50
CA VAL A 134 -3.38 3.78 -2.17
C VAL A 134 -2.17 3.02 -2.69
N THR A 135 -1.52 2.27 -1.82
CA THR A 135 -0.35 1.45 -2.17
C THR A 135 -0.66 -0.03 -1.98
N LEU A 136 -0.41 -0.83 -3.01
CA LEU A 136 -0.51 -2.29 -2.97
C LEU A 136 0.86 -2.89 -2.63
N PHE A 137 0.87 -3.76 -1.63
CA PHE A 137 2.00 -4.60 -1.26
C PHE A 137 1.66 -6.07 -1.49
N ARG A 138 2.68 -6.86 -1.86
CA ARG A 138 2.63 -8.33 -1.93
C ARG A 138 3.83 -8.88 -1.18
N SER A 139 3.58 -9.76 -0.21
CA SER A 139 4.63 -10.39 0.60
C SER A 139 5.61 -9.38 1.22
N GLY A 140 5.12 -8.18 1.57
CA GLY A 140 5.92 -7.09 2.15
C GLY A 140 6.61 -6.15 1.14
N SER A 141 6.60 -6.47 -0.16
CA SER A 141 7.16 -5.62 -1.21
C SER A 141 6.08 -4.76 -1.86
N ARG A 142 6.36 -3.47 -2.10
CA ARG A 142 5.46 -2.59 -2.85
C ARG A 142 5.37 -3.06 -4.29
N VAL A 143 4.15 -3.32 -4.76
CA VAL A 143 3.85 -3.74 -6.13
C VAL A 143 3.47 -2.54 -6.99
N SER A 144 2.53 -1.73 -6.51
CA SER A 144 1.98 -0.59 -7.25
C SER A 144 1.44 0.47 -6.31
N LYS A 145 1.25 1.70 -6.82
CA LYS A 145 0.62 2.82 -6.11
C LYS A 145 -0.31 3.54 -7.09
N THR A 146 -1.48 3.92 -6.59
CA THR A 146 -2.49 4.71 -7.32
C THR A 146 -3.08 5.78 -6.40
N VAL A 147 -3.99 6.59 -6.92
CA VAL A 147 -4.78 7.56 -6.15
C VAL A 147 -6.27 7.34 -6.40
N THR A 148 -7.10 7.57 -5.39
CA THR A 148 -8.55 7.45 -5.56
C THR A 148 -9.10 8.53 -6.49
N ASN A 149 -10.08 8.17 -7.31
CA ASN A 149 -10.80 9.12 -8.16
C ASN A 149 -11.85 9.92 -7.34
N ARG A 150 -12.64 10.77 -8.01
CA ARG A 150 -13.68 11.59 -7.36
C ARG A 150 -14.76 10.79 -6.62
N LEU A 151 -14.97 9.53 -7.00
CA LEU A 151 -15.93 8.62 -6.38
C LEU A 151 -15.29 7.76 -5.27
N GLY A 152 -14.00 7.97 -4.97
CA GLY A 152 -13.25 7.17 -4.01
C GLY A 152 -12.72 5.85 -4.57
N GLU A 153 -12.84 5.62 -5.88
CA GLU A 153 -12.48 4.34 -6.48
C GLU A 153 -11.00 4.27 -6.85
N PHE A 154 -10.44 3.05 -6.79
CA PHE A 154 -9.09 2.71 -7.21
C PHE A 154 -9.05 1.31 -7.82
N LEU A 155 -8.04 1.07 -8.66
CA LEU A 155 -7.84 -0.21 -9.37
C LEU A 155 -6.37 -0.62 -9.28
N PHE A 156 -6.15 -1.93 -9.10
CA PHE A 156 -4.86 -2.58 -9.32
C PHE A 156 -5.03 -3.82 -10.19
N GLU A 157 -4.01 -4.09 -11.00
CA GLU A 157 -3.80 -5.35 -11.70
C GLU A 157 -2.51 -5.99 -11.17
N PHE A 158 -2.49 -7.32 -11.02
CA PHE A 158 -1.36 -8.07 -10.47
C PHE A 158 -1.42 -9.55 -10.85
N GLU A 159 -0.31 -10.25 -10.69
CA GLU A 159 -0.14 -11.66 -11.10
C GLU A 159 -1.06 -12.62 -10.31
N ASP A 160 -1.14 -12.47 -8.99
CA ASP A 160 -1.93 -13.36 -8.13
C ASP A 160 -2.47 -12.68 -6.86
N LEU A 161 -3.51 -13.27 -6.26
CA LEU A 161 -4.22 -12.76 -5.09
C LEU A 161 -3.55 -13.07 -3.73
N LYS A 162 -2.32 -13.58 -3.68
CA LYS A 162 -1.73 -14.08 -2.44
C LYS A 162 -0.96 -13.00 -1.70
N HIS A 163 -1.17 -12.95 -0.37
CA HIS A 163 -0.42 -12.10 0.55
C HIS A 163 -0.47 -10.61 0.17
N LEU A 164 -1.63 -10.15 -0.28
CA LEU A 164 -1.86 -8.76 -0.64
C LEU A 164 -2.15 -7.93 0.60
N ARG A 165 -1.61 -6.71 0.61
CA ARG A 165 -1.89 -5.70 1.63
C ARG A 165 -2.09 -4.36 0.97
N LEU A 166 -3.13 -3.64 1.36
CA LEU A 166 -3.33 -2.25 0.98
C LEU A 166 -2.90 -1.33 2.12
N TRP A 167 -2.28 -0.22 1.73
CA TRP A 167 -1.99 0.92 2.58
C TRP A 167 -2.66 2.14 1.98
N ILE A 168 -3.58 2.75 2.73
CA ILE A 168 -4.37 3.91 2.30
C ILE A 168 -3.96 5.11 3.15
N GLU A 169 -3.41 6.14 2.51
CA GLU A 169 -2.87 7.36 3.13
C GLU A 169 -3.97 8.41 3.27
N THR A 170 -4.90 8.23 4.22
CA THR A 170 -5.94 9.21 4.53
C THR A 170 -5.36 10.46 5.21
N ASP A 171 -6.09 11.58 5.16
CA ASP A 171 -5.70 12.84 5.82
C ASP A 171 -5.78 12.76 7.35
N GLU A 172 -6.53 11.79 7.89
CA GLU A 172 -6.47 11.42 9.30
C GLU A 172 -5.05 10.95 9.61
N GLU A 173 -4.50 11.33 10.76
CA GLU A 173 -3.09 11.13 11.18
C GLU A 173 -2.56 9.69 11.06
N HIS A 174 -3.43 8.73 10.73
CA HIS A 174 -3.23 7.30 10.80
C HIS A 174 -3.67 6.60 9.50
N PRO A 175 -2.75 5.98 8.74
CA PRO A 175 -3.12 5.25 7.53
C PRO A 175 -3.98 4.02 7.85
N ILE A 176 -4.80 3.64 6.88
CA ILE A 176 -5.61 2.42 6.95
C ILE A 176 -4.83 1.28 6.30
N ILE A 177 -4.65 0.19 7.04
CA ILE A 177 -4.05 -1.05 6.55
C ILE A 177 -5.12 -2.12 6.38
N ILE A 178 -5.14 -2.76 5.21
CA ILE A 178 -6.03 -3.88 4.90
C ILE A 178 -5.18 -5.09 4.51
N ASP A 179 -5.34 -6.18 5.24
CA ASP A 179 -4.85 -7.51 4.85
C ASP A 179 -5.96 -8.25 4.09
N VAL A 180 -5.66 -8.66 2.85
CA VAL A 180 -6.61 -9.27 1.90
C VAL A 180 -6.43 -10.78 1.79
#